data_AF-A0A2S5CK28-F1
#
_entry.id   AF-A0A2S5CK28-F1
#
_cell.length_a   1.000
_cell.length_b   1.000
_cell.length_c   1.000
_cell.angle_alpha   90.00
_cell.angle_beta   90.00
_cell.angle_gamma   90.00
#
_symmetry.space_group_name_H-M   'P 1'
#
loop_
_entity.id
_entity.type
_entity.pdbx_description
1 polymer ?
#
loop_
_entity_poly.entity_id
_entity_poly.type
_entity_poly.pdbx_seq_one_letter_code
_entity_poly.pdbx_strand_id
1 'polypeptide(L)'
;MNTNINNKTVSTKVYLNVPYSRKDEAKNMGAKWDPDFKSWYMLENNRNFDKLTLLFPDIILIGEDRTFGGNQLFVDLIPKSCWFTNVRYCIAEDDWNRLRKIIYQRANNVCECCGELNGKWLEAHERWSYDDKNKIQKLERLIALCKDCHTSTHLGYAQIKGLGEYAVQHLQKVTGFNNKQLQEHIDRAFETWRERSVNEYTLDLRLITNSGIKLNFPIRNA
;
A
#
# COMPACT_ATOMS: atom_id res chain seq x y z
N MET A 1 -38.86 15.71 41.71
CA MET A 1 -37.45 15.37 42.01
C MET A 1 -37.04 14.16 41.18
N ASN A 2 -35.83 14.24 40.62
CA ASN A 2 -35.02 13.19 39.98
C ASN A 2 -35.44 12.66 38.60
N THR A 3 -35.21 13.50 37.58
CA THR A 3 -34.73 13.04 36.27
C THR A 3 -33.28 12.58 36.40
N ASN A 4 -33.04 11.26 36.48
CA ASN A 4 -31.70 10.69 36.42
C ASN A 4 -31.45 10.16 34.99
N ILE A 5 -31.15 11.09 34.08
CA ILE A 5 -30.69 10.74 32.73
C ILE A 5 -29.21 10.39 32.88
N ASN A 6 -28.93 9.08 32.92
CA ASN A 6 -27.58 8.53 32.80
C ASN A 6 -27.03 8.87 31.40
N ASN A 7 -26.49 10.07 31.23
CA ASN A 7 -25.63 10.41 30.11
C ASN A 7 -24.31 9.65 30.28
N LYS A 8 -24.29 8.37 29.88
CA LYS A 8 -23.04 7.70 29.52
C LYS A 8 -22.46 8.50 28.35
N THR A 9 -21.51 9.38 28.63
CA THR A 9 -20.67 9.99 27.62
C THR A 9 -19.93 8.86 26.91
N VAL A 10 -20.44 8.48 25.73
CA VAL A 10 -19.77 7.54 24.85
C VAL A 10 -18.53 8.27 24.34
N SER A 11 -17.39 8.06 24.98
CA SER A 11 -16.12 8.59 24.51
C SER A 11 -15.79 7.95 23.16
N THR A 12 -15.43 8.76 22.17
CA THR A 12 -15.11 8.31 20.81
C THR A 12 -13.86 7.43 20.83
N LYS A 13 -13.81 6.42 19.94
CA LYS A 13 -12.61 5.61 19.72
C LYS A 13 -11.62 6.37 18.83
N VAL A 14 -10.36 6.37 19.23
CA VAL A 14 -9.22 6.80 18.40
C VAL A 14 -8.38 5.57 18.09
N TYR A 15 -8.28 5.21 16.82
CA TYR A 15 -7.50 4.05 16.39
C TYR A 15 -6.00 4.36 16.38
N LEU A 16 -5.20 3.36 16.72
CA LEU A 16 -3.76 3.46 16.89
C LEU A 16 -3.06 2.46 15.96
N ASN A 17 -2.02 2.94 15.28
CA ASN A 17 -1.17 2.12 14.43
C ASN A 17 -0.05 1.44 15.24
N VAL A 18 -0.44 0.55 16.16
CA VAL A 18 0.46 -0.16 17.08
C VAL A 18 1.10 -1.36 16.38
N PRO A 19 2.45 -1.41 16.29
CA PRO A 19 3.16 -2.60 15.85
C PRO A 19 2.91 -3.80 16.77
N TYR A 20 2.92 -5.02 16.21
CA TYR A 20 2.69 -6.22 17.02
C TYR A 20 3.73 -6.37 18.15
N SER A 21 4.98 -6.00 17.87
CA SER A 21 6.10 -5.97 18.82
C SER A 21 5.86 -5.07 20.04
N ARG A 22 5.01 -4.04 19.91
CA ARG A 22 4.73 -3.03 20.94
C ARG A 22 3.30 -3.09 21.48
N LYS A 23 2.58 -4.19 21.22
CA LYS A 23 1.19 -4.37 21.64
C LYS A 23 1.00 -4.28 23.16
N ASP A 24 1.94 -4.81 23.93
CA ASP A 24 1.84 -4.85 25.39
C ASP A 24 2.08 -3.46 25.99
N GLU A 25 2.93 -2.64 25.37
CA GLU A 25 3.11 -1.24 25.74
C GLU A 25 1.82 -0.44 25.55
N ALA A 26 1.18 -0.57 24.37
CA ALA A 26 -0.10 0.07 24.11
C ALA A 26 -1.20 -0.40 25.09
N LYS A 27 -1.27 -1.71 25.34
CA LYS A 27 -2.22 -2.32 26.29
C LYS A 27 -2.03 -1.81 27.71
N ASN A 28 -0.78 -1.74 28.19
CA ASN A 28 -0.43 -1.21 29.52
C ASN A 28 -0.82 0.27 29.69
N MET A 29 -0.90 1.01 28.58
CA MET A 29 -1.32 2.40 28.53
C MET A 29 -2.84 2.58 28.32
N GLY A 30 -3.61 1.49 28.33
CA GLY A 30 -5.06 1.51 28.26
C GLY A 30 -5.64 1.43 26.85
N ALA A 31 -4.82 1.17 25.82
CA ALA A 31 -5.33 0.81 24.50
C ALA A 31 -5.99 -0.58 24.53
N LYS A 32 -6.95 -0.79 23.65
CA LYS A 32 -7.75 -2.00 23.51
C LYS A 32 -7.70 -2.48 22.06
N TRP A 33 -7.88 -3.79 21.86
CA TRP A 33 -7.97 -4.38 20.53
C TRP A 33 -9.43 -4.39 20.04
N ASP A 34 -9.64 -3.98 18.81
CA ASP A 34 -10.91 -4.09 18.10
C ASP A 34 -10.82 -5.27 17.10
N PRO A 35 -11.48 -6.42 17.34
CA PRO A 35 -11.38 -7.57 16.47
C PRO A 35 -12.07 -7.38 15.12
N ASP A 36 -13.09 -6.52 15.06
CA ASP A 36 -13.84 -6.23 13.83
C ASP A 36 -13.00 -5.39 12.88
N PHE A 37 -12.37 -4.34 13.43
CA PHE A 37 -11.48 -3.45 12.68
C PHE A 37 -10.02 -3.94 12.62
N LYS A 38 -9.70 -5.05 13.30
CA LYS A 38 -8.35 -5.61 13.45
C LYS A 38 -7.30 -4.54 13.77
N SER A 39 -7.65 -3.64 14.68
CA SER A 39 -6.88 -2.43 15.00
C SER A 39 -6.87 -2.17 16.51
N TRP A 40 -5.79 -1.56 16.99
CA TRP A 40 -5.75 -1.04 18.35
C TRP A 40 -6.52 0.28 18.40
N TYR A 41 -7.17 0.57 19.53
CA TYR A 41 -7.81 1.84 19.77
C TYR A 41 -7.66 2.27 21.23
N MET A 42 -7.78 3.56 21.48
CA MET A 42 -8.02 4.13 22.80
C MET A 42 -9.32 4.92 22.79
N LEU A 43 -9.85 5.27 23.95
CA LEU A 43 -10.92 6.26 24.06
C LEU A 43 -10.29 7.66 24.11
N GLU A 44 -10.95 8.67 23.56
CA GLU A 44 -10.49 10.07 23.60
C GLU A 44 -10.15 10.56 25.01
N ASN A 45 -10.85 10.07 26.03
CA ASN A 45 -10.60 10.41 27.42
C ASN A 45 -9.51 9.55 28.11
N ASN A 46 -8.72 8.78 27.37
CA ASN A 46 -7.62 8.00 27.95
C ASN A 46 -6.57 8.93 28.57
N ARG A 47 -6.22 8.73 29.85
CA ARG A 47 -5.20 9.52 30.57
C ARG A 47 -3.81 9.55 29.88
N ASN A 48 -3.53 8.59 29.02
CA ASN A 48 -2.29 8.47 28.26
C ASN A 48 -2.43 8.93 26.80
N PHE A 49 -3.49 9.67 26.44
CA PHE A 49 -3.80 10.07 25.07
C PHE A 49 -2.58 10.65 24.34
N ASP A 50 -1.99 11.73 24.87
CA ASP A 50 -0.87 12.41 24.23
C ASP A 50 0.34 11.49 24.04
N LYS A 51 0.62 10.66 25.06
CA LYS A 51 1.75 9.72 25.01
C LYS A 51 1.50 8.61 23.99
N LEU A 52 0.29 8.07 23.91
CA LEU A 52 -0.07 7.05 22.92
C LEU A 52 -0.01 7.62 21.50
N THR A 53 -0.50 8.83 21.27
CA THR A 53 -0.43 9.51 19.97
C THR A 53 1.02 9.80 19.56
N LEU A 54 1.88 10.18 20.51
CA LEU A 54 3.30 10.40 20.23
C LEU A 54 4.06 9.09 19.95
N LEU A 55 3.70 8.00 20.64
CA LEU A 55 4.36 6.70 20.48
C LEU A 55 3.91 5.95 19.22
N PHE A 56 2.66 6.16 18.80
CA PHE A 56 2.04 5.50 17.66
C PHE A 56 1.39 6.53 16.73
N PRO A 57 2.16 7.46 16.15
CA PRO A 57 1.61 8.51 15.32
C PRO A 57 0.96 7.92 14.06
N ASP A 58 0.00 8.64 13.49
CA ASP A 58 -0.50 8.31 12.17
C ASP A 58 0.60 8.54 11.12
N ILE A 59 0.61 7.70 10.09
CA ILE A 59 1.49 7.91 8.93
C ILE A 59 0.70 8.72 7.92
N ILE A 60 1.22 9.91 7.61
CA ILE A 60 0.72 10.76 6.54
C ILE A 60 1.79 10.75 5.45
N LEU A 61 1.43 10.28 4.25
CA LEU A 61 2.34 10.33 3.10
C LEU A 61 2.42 11.76 2.55
N ILE A 62 3.49 12.47 2.89
CA ILE A 62 3.71 13.86 2.49
C ILE A 62 4.22 13.91 1.05
N GLY A 63 3.43 14.54 0.17
CA GLY A 63 3.77 14.70 -1.24
C GLY A 63 3.28 13.58 -2.16
N GLU A 64 2.40 12.69 -1.66
CA GLU A 64 1.77 11.68 -2.51
C GLU A 64 0.77 12.32 -3.49
N ASP A 65 0.96 12.08 -4.79
CA ASP A 65 -0.08 12.36 -5.77
C ASP A 65 -1.01 11.14 -5.89
N ARG A 66 -2.14 11.20 -5.18
CA ARG A 66 -3.15 10.13 -5.22
C ARG A 66 -3.86 9.99 -6.57
N THR A 67 -3.68 10.93 -7.49
CA THR A 67 -4.19 10.82 -8.86
C THR A 67 -3.22 10.13 -9.81
N PHE A 68 -1.94 10.02 -9.42
CA PHE A 68 -0.90 9.39 -10.24
C PHE A 68 -1.23 7.91 -10.50
N GLY A 69 -1.17 7.52 -11.79
CA GLY A 69 -1.56 6.19 -12.26
C GLY A 69 -3.07 5.88 -12.14
N GLY A 70 -3.86 6.79 -11.56
CA GLY A 70 -5.29 6.65 -11.36
C GLY A 70 -5.70 5.37 -10.64
N ASN A 71 -6.96 5.00 -10.80
CA ASN A 71 -7.54 3.77 -10.28
C ASN A 71 -7.71 2.72 -11.39
N GLN A 72 -6.98 2.87 -12.49
CA GLN A 72 -7.08 1.95 -13.62
C GLN A 72 -6.17 0.74 -13.38
N LEU A 73 -6.64 -0.44 -13.78
CA LEU A 73 -5.79 -1.63 -13.82
C LEU A 73 -4.99 -1.64 -15.13
N PHE A 74 -3.69 -1.84 -15.03
CA PHE A 74 -2.80 -1.98 -16.18
C PHE A 74 -1.62 -2.88 -15.82
N VAL A 75 -1.02 -3.49 -16.85
CA VAL A 75 0.26 -4.20 -16.73
C VAL A 75 1.38 -3.21 -16.40
N ASP A 76 2.03 -3.41 -15.26
CA ASP A 76 3.09 -2.55 -14.70
C ASP A 76 4.34 -3.41 -14.45
N LEU A 77 5.17 -3.52 -15.48
CA LEU A 77 6.39 -4.32 -15.44
C LEU A 77 7.56 -3.49 -14.92
N ILE A 78 8.11 -3.94 -13.81
CA ILE A 78 9.27 -3.30 -13.17
C ILE A 78 10.54 -3.69 -13.94
N PRO A 79 11.46 -2.74 -14.25
CA PRO A 79 12.74 -3.05 -14.88
C PRO A 79 13.55 -4.07 -14.07
N LYS A 80 14.37 -4.89 -14.74
CA LYS A 80 15.14 -5.98 -14.09
C LYS A 80 16.00 -5.51 -12.92
N SER A 81 16.66 -4.36 -13.07
CA SER A 81 17.48 -3.71 -12.03
C SER A 81 16.69 -3.33 -10.77
N CYS A 82 15.36 -3.30 -10.84
CA CYS A 82 14.47 -2.83 -9.78
C CYS A 82 13.62 -3.94 -9.13
N TRP A 83 13.82 -5.22 -9.46
CA TRP A 83 12.97 -6.31 -8.95
C TRP A 83 13.04 -6.51 -7.42
N PHE A 84 14.07 -5.98 -6.76
CA PHE A 84 14.27 -6.12 -5.31
C PHE A 84 14.23 -4.79 -4.55
N THR A 85 13.77 -3.71 -5.18
CA THR A 85 13.73 -2.35 -4.61
C THR A 85 12.33 -1.91 -4.15
N ASN A 86 11.45 -2.87 -3.84
CA ASN A 86 10.12 -2.59 -3.26
C ASN A 86 10.25 -1.91 -1.88
N VAL A 87 9.33 -1.00 -1.57
CA VAL A 87 9.33 -0.21 -0.32
C VAL A 87 9.42 -1.10 0.91
N ARG A 88 8.73 -2.25 0.91
CA ARG A 88 8.73 -3.23 2.00
C ARG A 88 10.13 -3.65 2.42
N TYR A 89 11.06 -3.79 1.48
CA TYR A 89 12.44 -4.21 1.77
C TYR A 89 13.33 -3.03 2.16
N CYS A 90 12.90 -1.81 1.85
CA CYS A 90 13.65 -0.58 2.13
C CYS A 90 13.33 0.03 3.49
N ILE A 91 12.33 -0.45 4.24
CA ILE A 91 11.94 0.10 5.55
C ILE A 91 11.80 -0.98 6.63
N ALA A 92 11.67 -0.57 7.89
CA ALA A 92 11.39 -1.50 8.99
C ALA A 92 10.05 -2.23 8.77
N GLU A 93 9.99 -3.51 9.13
CA GLU A 93 8.78 -4.31 8.97
C GLU A 93 7.57 -3.70 9.70
N ASP A 94 7.80 -3.13 10.88
CA ASP A 94 6.76 -2.44 11.65
C ASP A 94 6.24 -1.20 10.93
N ASP A 95 7.11 -0.44 10.24
CA ASP A 95 6.70 0.72 9.44
C ASP A 95 5.95 0.28 8.17
N TRP A 96 6.40 -0.77 7.49
CA TRP A 96 5.67 -1.35 6.36
C TRP A 96 4.27 -1.82 6.77
N ASN A 97 4.17 -2.49 7.93
CA ASN A 97 2.90 -2.98 8.46
C ASN A 97 1.94 -1.84 8.81
N ARG A 98 2.44 -0.72 9.33
CA ARG A 98 1.63 0.48 9.58
C ARG A 98 1.22 1.16 8.28
N LEU A 99 2.17 1.35 7.37
CA LEU A 99 1.96 2.01 6.08
C LEU A 99 0.87 1.29 5.28
N ARG A 100 1.01 -0.02 5.03
CA ARG A 100 0.03 -0.78 4.24
C ARG A 100 -1.38 -0.76 4.85
N LYS A 101 -1.51 -0.75 6.18
CA LYS A 101 -2.82 -0.67 6.85
C LYS A 101 -3.53 0.64 6.53
N ILE A 102 -2.81 1.77 6.55
CA ILE A 102 -3.37 3.07 6.19
C ILE A 102 -3.77 3.11 4.72
N ILE A 103 -3.00 2.47 3.83
CA ILE A 103 -3.37 2.32 2.41
C ILE A 103 -4.67 1.51 2.25
N TYR A 104 -4.88 0.46 3.05
CA TYR A 104 -6.13 -0.31 2.99
C TYR A 104 -7.31 0.47 3.56
N GLN A 105 -7.12 1.14 4.70
CA GLN A 105 -8.17 1.92 5.37
C GLN A 105 -8.66 3.07 4.49
N ARG A 106 -7.76 3.85 3.88
CA ARG A 106 -8.15 4.95 2.98
C ARG A 106 -8.83 4.48 1.69
N ALA A 107 -8.58 3.24 1.29
CA ALA A 107 -9.27 2.57 0.20
C ALA A 107 -10.58 1.91 0.65
N ASN A 108 -11.07 2.19 1.86
CA ASN A 108 -12.26 1.57 2.45
C ASN A 108 -12.23 0.04 2.44
N ASN A 109 -11.03 -0.55 2.52
CA ASN A 109 -10.78 -1.98 2.40
C ASN A 109 -11.33 -2.62 1.11
N VAL A 110 -11.40 -1.86 0.01
CA VAL A 110 -11.71 -2.37 -1.32
C VAL A 110 -10.51 -2.23 -2.26
N CYS A 111 -10.46 -3.05 -3.31
CA CYS A 111 -9.49 -2.86 -4.37
C CYS A 111 -9.73 -1.51 -5.05
N GLU A 112 -8.71 -0.65 -5.13
CA GLU A 112 -8.83 0.64 -5.81
C GLU A 112 -9.00 0.49 -7.33
N CYS A 113 -8.66 -0.65 -7.93
CA CYS A 113 -8.84 -0.91 -9.36
C CYS A 113 -10.20 -1.49 -9.73
N CYS A 114 -10.62 -2.59 -9.09
CA CYS A 114 -11.84 -3.30 -9.46
C CYS A 114 -13.01 -3.09 -8.50
N GLY A 115 -12.79 -2.44 -7.35
CA GLY A 115 -13.81 -2.22 -6.32
C GLY A 115 -14.24 -3.46 -5.54
N GLU A 116 -13.72 -4.65 -5.86
CA GLU A 116 -14.14 -5.89 -5.19
C GLU A 116 -13.65 -5.94 -3.73
N LEU A 117 -14.58 -6.23 -2.82
CA LEU A 117 -14.38 -6.72 -1.44
C LEU A 117 -14.11 -8.22 -1.47
N ASN A 118 -13.22 -8.69 -2.34
CA ASN A 118 -13.04 -10.13 -2.47
C ASN A 118 -12.38 -10.64 -1.20
N GLY A 119 -12.97 -11.60 -0.48
CA GLY A 119 -12.60 -12.08 0.87
C GLY A 119 -11.18 -12.63 1.08
N LYS A 120 -10.26 -12.29 0.16
CA LYS A 120 -8.81 -12.35 0.25
C LYS A 120 -8.28 -11.01 0.80
N TRP A 121 -7.09 -11.03 1.38
CA TRP A 121 -6.44 -9.80 1.85
C TRP A 121 -6.10 -8.86 0.67
N LEU A 122 -6.03 -7.55 0.95
CA LEU A 122 -5.48 -6.55 0.04
C LEU A 122 -3.94 -6.58 0.07
N GLU A 123 -3.34 -6.17 -1.03
CA GLU A 123 -1.90 -5.98 -1.19
C GLU A 123 -1.63 -4.51 -1.50
N ALA A 124 -0.63 -3.92 -0.83
CA ALA A 124 -0.21 -2.57 -1.14
C ALA A 124 0.78 -2.64 -2.30
N HIS A 125 0.53 -1.87 -3.36
CA HIS A 125 1.30 -1.89 -4.58
C HIS A 125 1.84 -0.50 -4.90
N GLU A 126 3.10 -0.42 -5.30
CA GLU A 126 3.74 0.83 -5.70
C GLU A 126 3.36 1.26 -7.11
N ARG A 127 3.15 2.57 -7.30
CA ARG A 127 3.15 3.21 -8.61
C ARG A 127 4.41 4.05 -8.76
N TRP A 128 5.15 3.76 -9.83
CA TRP A 128 6.45 4.36 -10.10
C TRP A 128 6.37 5.31 -11.30
N SER A 129 7.06 6.44 -11.19
CA SER A 129 7.50 7.20 -12.36
C SER A 129 8.94 6.83 -12.69
N TYR A 130 9.31 6.99 -13.96
CA TYR A 130 10.65 6.73 -14.44
C TYR A 130 11.18 7.96 -15.18
N ASP A 131 12.27 8.52 -14.67
CA ASP A 131 13.09 9.47 -15.41
C ASP A 131 14.13 8.67 -16.19
N ASP A 132 13.78 8.31 -17.43
CA ASP A 132 14.62 7.48 -18.28
C ASP A 132 15.92 8.21 -18.71
N LYS A 133 16.01 9.53 -18.56
CA LYS A 133 17.23 10.31 -18.86
C LYS A 133 18.21 10.26 -17.71
N ASN A 134 17.75 10.52 -16.49
CA ASN A 134 18.58 10.53 -15.29
C ASN A 134 18.65 9.17 -14.59
N LYS A 135 17.95 8.16 -15.13
CA LYS A 135 17.84 6.81 -14.59
C LYS A 135 17.34 6.79 -13.14
N ILE A 136 16.22 7.46 -12.90
CA ILE A 136 15.58 7.50 -11.58
C ILE A 136 14.24 6.76 -11.64
N GLN A 137 14.04 5.81 -10.73
CA GLN A 137 12.74 5.21 -10.44
C GLN A 137 12.19 5.87 -9.18
N LYS A 138 11.10 6.62 -9.30
CA LYS A 138 10.54 7.41 -8.19
C LYS A 138 9.19 6.87 -7.73
N LEU A 139 9.06 6.68 -6.42
CA LEU A 139 7.79 6.28 -5.81
C LEU A 139 6.84 7.47 -5.83
N GLU A 140 5.74 7.35 -6.56
CA GLU A 140 4.73 8.40 -6.64
C GLU A 140 3.52 8.12 -5.74
N ARG A 141 3.14 6.83 -5.61
CA ARG A 141 1.93 6.43 -4.89
C ARG A 141 1.98 4.99 -4.41
N LEU A 142 1.25 4.70 -3.34
CA LEU A 142 0.90 3.34 -2.93
C LEU A 142 -0.60 3.10 -3.14
N ILE A 143 -1.01 1.97 -3.70
CA ILE A 143 -2.41 1.66 -4.00
C ILE A 143 -2.81 0.30 -3.40
N ALA A 144 -4.04 0.16 -2.93
CA ALA A 144 -4.59 -1.10 -2.43
C ALA A 144 -5.18 -1.93 -3.56
N LEU A 145 -4.62 -3.11 -3.82
CA LEU A 145 -5.10 -4.04 -4.86
C LEU A 145 -5.58 -5.35 -4.25
N CYS A 146 -6.62 -5.96 -4.84
CA CYS A 146 -6.91 -7.37 -4.59
C CYS A 146 -5.83 -8.25 -5.24
N LYS A 147 -5.75 -9.52 -4.81
CA LYS A 147 -4.81 -10.50 -5.35
C LYS A 147 -4.85 -10.60 -6.88
N ASP A 148 -6.04 -10.52 -7.48
CA ASP A 148 -6.20 -10.76 -8.91
C ASP A 148 -5.77 -9.53 -9.73
N CYS A 149 -6.08 -8.31 -9.26
CA CYS A 149 -5.52 -7.05 -9.79
C CYS A 149 -4.01 -6.99 -9.61
N HIS A 150 -3.49 -7.38 -8.44
CA HIS A 150 -2.05 -7.40 -8.16
C HIS A 150 -1.31 -8.44 -9.02
N THR A 151 -1.92 -9.59 -9.29
CA THR A 151 -1.38 -10.58 -10.22
C THR A 151 -1.39 -10.04 -11.66
N SER A 152 -2.43 -9.31 -12.04
CA SER A 152 -2.59 -8.73 -13.39
C SER A 152 -1.61 -7.59 -13.67
N THR A 153 -1.31 -6.75 -12.68
CA THR A 153 -0.30 -5.69 -12.82
C THR A 153 1.10 -6.30 -13.01
N HIS A 154 1.40 -7.41 -12.34
CA HIS A 154 2.66 -8.17 -12.48
C HIS A 154 2.59 -9.28 -13.53
N LEU A 155 2.08 -8.99 -14.73
CA LEU A 155 1.80 -10.00 -15.76
C LEU A 155 3.01 -10.87 -16.13
N GLY A 156 4.22 -10.29 -16.25
CA GLY A 156 5.43 -11.06 -16.57
C GLY A 156 5.76 -12.12 -15.51
N TYR A 157 5.57 -11.79 -14.24
CA TYR A 157 5.72 -12.76 -13.15
C TYR A 157 4.58 -13.79 -13.14
N ALA A 158 3.35 -13.36 -13.40
CA ALA A 158 2.19 -14.25 -13.50
C ALA A 158 2.38 -15.32 -14.60
N GLN A 159 2.93 -14.94 -15.76
CA GLN A 159 3.26 -15.87 -16.84
C GLN A 159 4.25 -16.95 -16.40
N ILE A 160 5.34 -16.57 -15.73
CA ILE A 160 6.34 -17.52 -15.19
C ILE A 160 5.70 -18.49 -14.19
N LYS A 161 4.68 -18.05 -13.45
CA LYS A 161 3.94 -18.87 -12.47
C LYS A 161 2.79 -19.68 -13.07
N GLY A 162 2.60 -19.66 -14.39
CA GLY A 162 1.48 -20.36 -15.06
C GLY A 162 0.11 -19.71 -14.80
N LEU A 163 0.08 -18.44 -14.38
CA LEU A 163 -1.12 -17.66 -14.10
C LEU A 163 -1.41 -16.60 -15.18
N GLY A 164 -0.67 -16.61 -16.29
CA GLY A 164 -0.74 -15.58 -17.33
C GLY A 164 -2.13 -15.43 -17.95
N GLU A 165 -2.76 -16.53 -18.37
CA GLU A 165 -4.11 -16.49 -18.96
C GLU A 165 -5.14 -15.91 -18.00
N TYR A 166 -5.10 -16.34 -16.74
CA TYR A 166 -5.98 -15.83 -15.69
C TYR A 166 -5.79 -14.32 -15.47
N ALA A 167 -4.54 -13.87 -15.39
CA ALA A 167 -4.19 -12.45 -15.23
C ALA A 167 -4.69 -11.61 -16.41
N VAL A 168 -4.54 -12.09 -17.64
CA VAL A 168 -5.02 -11.41 -18.86
C VAL A 168 -6.55 -11.33 -18.88
N GLN A 169 -7.25 -12.42 -18.51
CA GLN A 169 -8.71 -12.42 -18.42
C GLN A 169 -9.23 -11.44 -17.36
N HIS A 170 -8.59 -11.40 -16.17
CA HIS A 170 -8.95 -10.45 -15.12
C HIS A 170 -8.69 -9.00 -15.56
N LEU A 171 -7.52 -8.74 -16.17
CA LEU A 171 -7.20 -7.44 -16.76
C LEU A 171 -8.30 -7.00 -17.72
N GLN A 172 -8.67 -7.86 -18.69
CA GLN A 172 -9.70 -7.58 -19.66
C GLN A 172 -11.06 -7.29 -19.02
N LYS A 173 -11.47 -8.09 -18.02
CA LYS A 173 -12.73 -7.89 -17.28
C LYS A 173 -12.78 -6.52 -16.62
N VAL A 174 -11.70 -6.10 -15.96
CA VAL A 174 -11.66 -4.86 -15.17
C VAL A 174 -11.52 -3.63 -16.06
N THR A 175 -10.74 -3.70 -17.13
CA THR A 175 -10.52 -2.56 -18.03
C THR A 175 -11.61 -2.42 -19.09
N GLY A 176 -12.35 -3.48 -19.39
CA GLY A 176 -13.32 -3.51 -20.49
C GLY A 176 -12.65 -3.49 -21.88
N PHE A 177 -11.35 -3.80 -21.97
CA PHE A 177 -10.65 -3.84 -23.24
C PHE A 177 -11.22 -4.90 -24.17
N ASN A 178 -11.38 -4.54 -25.45
CA ASN A 178 -11.52 -5.56 -26.48
C ASN A 178 -10.16 -6.25 -26.73
N ASN A 179 -10.17 -7.37 -27.46
CA ASN A 179 -8.97 -8.18 -27.68
C ASN A 179 -7.81 -7.38 -28.30
N LYS A 180 -8.10 -6.44 -29.21
CA LYS A 180 -7.08 -5.60 -29.84
C LYS A 180 -6.45 -4.64 -28.84
N GLN A 181 -7.26 -3.91 -28.07
CA GLN A 181 -6.78 -3.00 -27.03
C GLN A 181 -5.97 -3.73 -25.95
N LEU A 182 -6.41 -4.92 -25.56
CA LEU A 182 -5.73 -5.75 -24.58
C LEU A 182 -4.35 -6.16 -25.05
N GLN A 183 -4.24 -6.65 -26.30
CA GLN A 183 -2.97 -7.05 -26.87
C GLN A 183 -2.03 -5.85 -27.04
N GLU A 184 -2.53 -4.73 -27.58
CA GLU A 184 -1.75 -3.49 -27.72
C GLU A 184 -1.24 -2.96 -26.37
N HIS A 185 -2.05 -3.07 -25.30
CA HIS A 185 -1.64 -2.70 -23.95
C HIS A 185 -0.50 -3.58 -23.43
N ILE A 186 -0.66 -4.91 -23.57
CA ILE A 186 0.34 -5.89 -23.12
C ILE A 186 1.65 -5.70 -23.90
N ASP A 187 1.58 -5.62 -25.23
CA ASP A 187 2.77 -5.48 -26.08
C ASP A 187 3.55 -4.21 -25.74
N ARG A 188 2.85 -3.08 -25.56
CA ARG A 188 3.47 -1.82 -25.13
C ARG A 188 4.15 -1.93 -23.78
N ALA A 189 3.51 -2.56 -22.80
CA ALA A 189 4.09 -2.75 -21.47
C ALA A 189 5.38 -3.60 -21.52
N PHE A 190 5.39 -4.67 -22.31
CA PHE A 190 6.59 -5.50 -22.51
C PHE A 190 7.68 -4.79 -23.30
N GLU A 191 7.34 -3.94 -24.28
CA GLU A 191 8.32 -3.13 -24.99
C GLU A 191 9.01 -2.12 -24.07
N THR A 192 8.24 -1.31 -23.34
CA THR A 192 8.79 -0.38 -22.35
C THR A 192 9.63 -1.11 -21.30
N TRP A 193 9.21 -2.30 -20.87
CA TRP A 193 10.02 -3.12 -19.97
C TRP A 193 11.35 -3.56 -20.57
N ARG A 194 11.38 -3.97 -21.85
CA ARG A 194 12.62 -4.33 -22.57
C ARG A 194 13.56 -3.13 -22.64
N GLU A 195 13.05 -1.98 -23.06
CA GLU A 195 13.81 -0.73 -23.18
C GLU A 195 14.38 -0.26 -21.83
N ARG A 196 13.61 -0.36 -20.74
CA ARG A 196 14.08 0.06 -19.42
C ARG A 196 15.04 -0.96 -18.81
N SER A 197 14.82 -2.25 -19.02
CA SER A 197 15.60 -3.32 -18.37
C SER A 197 17.04 -3.46 -18.86
N VAL A 198 17.48 -2.68 -19.86
CA VAL A 198 18.90 -2.56 -20.21
C VAL A 198 19.64 -1.50 -19.39
N ASN A 199 18.94 -0.78 -18.51
CA ASN A 199 19.50 0.29 -17.69
C ASN A 199 19.42 -0.04 -16.18
N GLU A 200 20.34 0.52 -15.42
CA GLU A 200 20.32 0.55 -13.96
C GLU A 200 19.63 1.83 -13.47
N TYR A 201 18.63 1.70 -12.60
CA TYR A 201 17.91 2.85 -12.04
C TYR A 201 18.27 3.06 -10.57
N THR A 202 18.42 4.33 -10.20
CA THR A 202 18.49 4.73 -8.79
C THR A 202 17.08 4.92 -8.24
N LEU A 203 16.84 4.40 -7.04
CA LEU A 203 15.55 4.49 -6.38
C LEU A 203 15.39 5.82 -5.65
N ASP A 204 14.27 6.49 -5.89
CA ASP A 204 13.83 7.68 -5.17
C ASP A 204 12.62 7.34 -4.30
N LEU A 205 12.87 7.21 -3.00
CA LEU A 205 11.89 6.97 -1.94
C LEU A 205 11.63 8.22 -1.10
N ARG A 206 11.82 9.43 -1.65
CA ARG A 206 11.56 10.66 -0.89
C ARG A 206 10.14 10.75 -0.36
N LEU A 207 9.16 10.14 -1.04
CA LEU A 207 7.79 10.01 -0.52
C LEU A 207 7.74 9.33 0.85
N ILE A 208 8.59 8.33 1.08
CA ILE A 208 8.69 7.60 2.35
C ILE A 208 9.48 8.40 3.38
N THR A 209 10.65 8.92 3.00
CA THR A 209 11.54 9.62 3.96
C THR A 209 11.00 10.99 4.38
N ASN A 210 10.36 11.73 3.48
CA ASN A 210 9.69 12.99 3.81
C ASN A 210 8.51 12.77 4.77
N SER A 211 7.97 11.55 4.80
CA SER A 211 6.88 11.13 5.70
C SER A 211 7.39 10.61 7.05
N GLY A 212 8.68 10.83 7.36
CA GLY A 212 9.30 10.48 8.64
C GLY A 212 9.66 9.00 8.81
N ILE A 213 9.52 8.18 7.76
CA ILE A 213 9.88 6.77 7.80
C ILE A 213 11.35 6.61 7.40
N LYS A 214 12.13 5.91 8.23
CA LYS A 214 13.55 5.67 7.98
C LYS A 214 13.74 4.47 7.04
N LEU A 215 14.73 4.57 6.15
CA LEU A 215 15.13 3.47 5.29
C LEU A 215 16.12 2.54 6.01
N ASN A 216 16.00 1.24 5.76
CA ASN A 216 16.98 0.23 6.13
C ASN A 216 18.05 0.15 5.03
N PHE A 217 19.25 0.67 5.31
CA PHE A 217 20.37 0.64 4.37
C PHE A 217 21.38 -0.48 4.71
N PRO A 218 22.16 -0.96 3.71
CA PRO A 218 22.19 -0.49 2.33
C PRO A 218 21.04 -1.11 1.51
N ILE A 219 20.41 -0.32 0.64
CA ILE A 219 19.55 -0.85 -0.43
C ILE A 219 20.45 -1.83 -1.18
N ARG A 220 20.20 -3.13 -1.01
CA ARG A 220 20.93 -4.15 -1.76
C ARG A 220 20.49 -3.98 -3.21
N ASN A 221 21.32 -3.34 -4.00
CA ASN A 221 21.35 -3.63 -5.43
C ASN A 221 21.68 -5.12 -5.51
N ALA A 222 20.70 -5.92 -5.96
CA ALA A 222 20.92 -7.33 -6.20
C ALA A 222 21.83 -7.50 -7.43
#